data_AF-A0A2S6B869-F1
#
_entry.id   AF-A0A2S6B869-F1
#
_cell.length_a   1.000
_cell.length_b   1.000
_cell.length_c   1.000
_cell.angle_alpha   90.00
_cell.angle_beta   90.00
_cell.angle_gamma   90.00
#
_symmetry.space_group_name_H-M   'P 1'
#
loop_
_entity.id
_entity.type
_entity.pdbx_description
1 polymer ?
#
loop_
_entity_poly.entity_id
_entity_poly.type
_entity_poly.pdbx_seq_one_letter_code
_entity_poly.pdbx_strand_id
1 'polypeptide(L)'
;MTAPCPGCEEARDLARLLADDEVDAALQAGLMAWAPCAGGCTAPADADAIIRAQVRLHAAWAARERYRQRAARLERRAAEREARRVTLQPVGPATPVRPALPAAAAAILERARAKAAERTKP
;
A
#
# COMPACT_ATOMS: atom_id res chain seq x y z
N MET A 1 -54.83 -8.56 9.04
CA MET A 1 -53.65 -7.68 8.95
C MET A 1 -52.45 -8.52 9.34
N THR A 2 -51.66 -8.97 8.37
CA THR A 2 -50.47 -9.79 8.61
C THR A 2 -49.42 -8.90 9.29
N ALA A 3 -48.98 -9.28 10.49
CA ALA A 3 -47.94 -8.53 11.18
C ALA A 3 -46.67 -8.48 10.31
N PRO A 4 -45.99 -7.32 10.23
CA PRO A 4 -44.74 -7.22 9.49
C PRO A 4 -43.72 -8.18 10.11
N CYS A 5 -43.04 -8.94 9.26
CA CYS A 5 -41.93 -9.78 9.70
C CYS A 5 -40.80 -8.87 10.21
N PRO A 6 -40.23 -9.12 11.40
CA PRO A 6 -39.21 -8.24 11.99
C PRO A 6 -37.98 -8.06 11.09
N GLY A 7 -37.52 -9.11 10.40
CA GLY A 7 -36.39 -8.99 9.46
C GLY A 7 -36.71 -8.13 8.22
N CYS A 8 -37.99 -7.95 7.89
CA CYS A 8 -38.45 -7.10 6.80
C CYS A 8 -38.67 -5.64 7.26
N GLU A 9 -38.69 -5.37 8.56
CA GLU A 9 -38.59 -4.02 9.13
C GLU A 9 -37.13 -3.58 9.25
N GLU A 10 -36.28 -4.47 9.78
CA GLU A 10 -34.82 -4.24 9.89
C GLU A 10 -34.20 -3.93 8.52
N ALA A 11 -34.60 -4.65 7.46
CA ALA A 11 -34.14 -4.36 6.11
C ALA A 11 -34.53 -2.96 5.62
N ARG A 12 -35.73 -2.48 5.95
CA ARG A 12 -36.19 -1.13 5.59
C ARG A 12 -35.42 -0.06 6.33
N ASP A 13 -35.16 -0.26 7.62
CA ASP A 13 -34.38 0.67 8.43
C ASP A 13 -32.93 0.75 7.94
N LEU A 14 -32.30 -0.40 7.66
CA LEU A 14 -30.96 -0.44 7.08
C LEU A 14 -30.92 0.23 5.69
N ALA A 15 -31.89 -0.06 4.82
CA ALA A 15 -31.96 0.56 3.49
C ALA A 15 -32.14 2.07 3.58
N ARG A 16 -32.94 2.58 4.54
CA ARG A 16 -33.10 4.01 4.80
C ARG A 16 -31.79 4.64 5.26
N LEU A 17 -31.11 4.05 6.25
CA LEU A 17 -29.81 4.55 6.71
C LEU A 17 -28.78 4.59 5.59
N LEU A 18 -28.77 3.59 4.71
CA LEU A 18 -27.89 3.56 3.54
C LEU A 18 -28.26 4.63 2.50
N ALA A 19 -29.55 4.93 2.31
CA ALA A 19 -30.01 5.99 1.42
C ALA A 19 -29.65 7.39 1.92
N ASP A 20 -29.60 7.56 3.25
CA ASP A 20 -29.18 8.80 3.92
C ASP A 20 -27.65 8.92 4.05
N ASP A 21 -26.87 8.00 3.45
CA ASP A 21 -25.41 7.88 3.58
C ASP A 21 -24.89 7.70 5.04
N GLU A 22 -25.77 7.32 5.97
CA GLU A 22 -25.50 7.06 7.39
C GLU A 22 -24.91 5.65 7.60
N VAL A 23 -23.77 5.38 6.95
CA VAL A 23 -23.13 4.05 6.94
C VAL A 23 -22.72 3.60 8.33
N ASP A 24 -22.25 4.52 9.19
CA ASP A 24 -21.86 4.18 10.55
C ASP A 24 -23.07 3.77 11.39
N ALA A 25 -24.20 4.47 11.27
CA ALA A 25 -25.44 4.09 11.92
C ALA A 25 -25.95 2.73 11.41
N ALA A 26 -25.87 2.47 10.10
CA ALA A 26 -26.21 1.17 9.53
C ALA A 26 -25.31 0.05 10.10
N LEU A 27 -24.01 0.30 10.26
CA LEU A 27 -23.09 -0.66 10.88
C LEU A 27 -23.45 -0.93 12.34
N GLN A 28 -23.79 0.09 13.13
CA GLN A 28 -24.27 -0.08 14.50
C GLN A 28 -25.58 -0.86 14.57
N ALA A 29 -26.46 -0.66 13.58
CA ALA A 29 -27.71 -1.40 13.43
C ALA A 29 -27.54 -2.85 12.93
N GLY A 30 -26.30 -3.32 12.71
CA GLY A 30 -26.05 -4.71 12.34
C GLY A 30 -25.97 -4.98 10.84
N LEU A 31 -25.71 -3.96 10.00
CA LEU A 31 -25.62 -4.08 8.53
C LEU A 31 -24.86 -5.33 8.05
N MET A 32 -23.75 -5.69 8.70
CA MET A 32 -22.91 -6.81 8.27
C MET A 32 -23.41 -8.19 8.71
N ALA A 33 -24.29 -8.23 9.72
CA ALA A 33 -24.91 -9.46 10.22
C ALA A 33 -26.29 -9.71 9.57
N TRP A 34 -26.86 -8.70 8.93
CA TRP A 34 -28.14 -8.80 8.27
C TRP A 34 -28.14 -9.88 7.18
N ALA A 35 -29.21 -10.68 7.17
CA ALA A 35 -29.47 -11.70 6.16
C ALA A 35 -30.91 -11.58 5.65
N PRO A 36 -31.18 -11.91 4.37
CA PRO A 36 -32.53 -11.90 3.83
C PRO A 36 -33.47 -12.80 4.62
N CYS A 37 -34.73 -12.38 4.77
CA CYS A 37 -35.75 -13.22 5.40
C CYS A 37 -35.93 -14.51 4.59
N ALA A 38 -35.92 -15.67 5.26
CA ALA A 38 -36.12 -16.98 4.62
C ALA A 38 -37.47 -17.10 3.90
N GLY A 39 -38.48 -16.34 4.33
CA GLY A 39 -39.80 -16.28 3.70
C GLY A 39 -39.87 -15.37 2.47
N GLY A 40 -38.77 -14.74 2.05
CA GLY A 40 -38.72 -13.88 0.87
C GLY A 40 -39.58 -12.61 0.97
N CYS A 41 -39.96 -12.18 2.18
CA CYS A 41 -40.79 -10.98 2.37
C CYS A 41 -40.02 -9.67 2.18
N THR A 42 -38.68 -9.73 2.13
CA THR A 42 -37.86 -8.53 2.02
C THR A 42 -38.04 -7.92 0.65
N ALA A 43 -38.32 -6.62 0.58
CA ALA A 43 -38.40 -5.93 -0.69
C ALA A 43 -37.07 -6.09 -1.46
N PRO A 44 -37.07 -6.54 -2.73
CA PRO A 44 -35.83 -6.79 -3.46
C PRO A 44 -34.91 -5.57 -3.54
N ALA A 45 -35.48 -4.37 -3.65
CA ALA A 45 -34.71 -3.13 -3.68
C ALA A 45 -33.92 -2.87 -2.38
N ASP A 46 -34.52 -3.13 -1.22
CA ASP A 46 -33.88 -2.96 0.09
C ASP A 46 -32.77 -4.01 0.27
N ALA A 47 -33.08 -5.28 -0.06
CA ALA A 47 -32.11 -6.37 0.00
C ALA A 47 -30.89 -6.08 -0.89
N ASP A 48 -31.13 -5.64 -2.13
CA ASP A 48 -30.07 -5.31 -3.08
C ASP A 48 -29.21 -4.13 -2.59
N ALA A 49 -29.80 -3.11 -1.97
CA ALA A 49 -29.08 -1.98 -1.40
C ALA A 49 -28.14 -2.44 -0.28
N ILE A 50 -28.64 -3.27 0.63
CA ILE A 50 -27.87 -3.83 1.74
C ILE A 50 -26.73 -4.72 1.23
N ILE A 51 -27.02 -5.65 0.31
CA ILE A 51 -26.01 -6.57 -0.25
C ILE A 51 -24.90 -5.78 -0.95
N ARG A 52 -25.24 -4.77 -1.76
CA ARG A 52 -24.23 -3.90 -2.40
C ARG A 52 -23.37 -3.19 -1.38
N ALA A 53 -23.94 -2.69 -0.29
CA ALA A 53 -23.20 -2.04 0.78
C ALA A 53 -22.24 -3.01 1.48
N GLN A 54 -22.71 -4.22 1.83
CA GLN A 54 -21.88 -5.29 2.42
C GLN A 54 -20.70 -5.65 1.51
N VAL A 55 -20.94 -5.86 0.21
CA VAL A 55 -19.89 -6.18 -0.77
C VAL A 55 -18.85 -5.05 -0.85
N ARG A 56 -19.30 -3.80 -0.93
CA ARG A 56 -18.42 -2.62 -0.97
C ARG A 56 -17.53 -2.53 0.29
N LEU A 57 -18.11 -2.77 1.46
CA LEU A 57 -17.38 -2.73 2.73
C LEU A 57 -16.36 -3.86 2.84
N HIS A 58 -16.73 -5.10 2.50
CA HIS A 58 -15.80 -6.22 2.45
C HIS A 58 -14.62 -5.94 1.51
N ALA A 59 -14.89 -5.39 0.32
CA ALA A 59 -13.85 -5.01 -0.63
C ALA A 59 -12.91 -3.94 -0.06
N ALA A 60 -13.46 -2.92 0.60
CA ALA A 60 -12.69 -1.85 1.24
C ALA A 60 -11.80 -2.37 2.37
N TRP A 61 -12.31 -3.26 3.23
CA TRP A 61 -11.52 -3.88 4.29
C TRP A 61 -10.42 -4.78 3.75
N ALA A 62 -10.71 -5.59 2.74
CA ALA A 62 -9.69 -6.40 2.07
C ALA A 62 -8.60 -5.53 1.44
N ALA A 63 -8.96 -4.39 0.83
CA ALA A 63 -7.99 -3.44 0.30
C ALA A 63 -7.12 -2.83 1.40
N ARG A 64 -7.72 -2.41 2.51
CA ARG A 64 -7.00 -1.89 3.68
C ARG A 64 -6.03 -2.91 4.25
N GLU A 65 -6.44 -4.17 4.31
CA GLU A 65 -5.58 -5.24 4.80
C GLU A 65 -4.39 -5.50 3.87
N ARG A 66 -4.61 -5.56 2.54
CA ARG A 66 -3.50 -5.65 1.57
C ARG A 66 -2.51 -4.49 1.71
N TYR A 67 -3.01 -3.28 1.92
CA TYR A 67 -2.18 -2.10 2.14
C TYR A 67 -1.31 -2.25 3.39
N ARG A 68 -1.90 -2.64 4.53
CA ARG A 68 -1.18 -2.89 5.79
C ARG A 68 -0.10 -3.95 5.64
N GLN A 69 -0.41 -5.06 4.98
CA GLN A 69 0.56 -6.12 4.72
C GLN A 69 1.71 -5.63 3.84
N ARG A 70 1.44 -4.83 2.81
CA ARG A 70 2.47 -4.22 1.97
C ARG A 70 3.34 -3.27 2.78
N ALA A 71 2.74 -2.41 3.60
CA ALA A 71 3.47 -1.47 4.46
C ALA A 71 4.43 -2.22 5.40
N ALA A 72 3.95 -3.25 6.10
CA ALA A 72 4.78 -4.08 6.97
C ALA A 72 5.95 -4.77 6.22
N ARG A 73 5.73 -5.23 4.97
CA ARG A 73 6.81 -5.78 4.14
C ARG A 73 7.87 -4.73 3.79
N LEU A 74 7.44 -3.52 3.44
CA LEU A 74 8.35 -2.43 3.07
C LEU A 74 9.16 -1.95 4.27
N GLU A 75 8.53 -1.85 5.44
CA GLU A 75 9.18 -1.51 6.70
C GLU A 75 10.28 -2.52 7.05
N ARG A 76 10.00 -3.82 6.97
CA ARG A 76 11.02 -4.86 7.15
C ARG A 76 12.20 -4.72 6.20
N ARG A 77 11.94 -4.48 4.91
CA ARG A 77 12.99 -4.26 3.91
C ARG A 77 13.77 -2.96 4.14
N ALA A 78 13.14 -1.93 4.71
CA ALA A 78 13.82 -0.70 5.08
C ALA A 78 14.75 -0.94 6.27
N ALA A 79 14.27 -1.62 7.31
CA ALA A 79 15.06 -1.99 8.48
C ALA A 79 16.27 -2.88 8.11
N GLU A 80 16.09 -3.87 7.24
CA GLU A 80 17.18 -4.74 6.77
C GLU A 80 18.26 -3.96 6.00
N ARG A 81 17.83 -3.04 5.11
CA ARG A 81 18.77 -2.19 4.37
C ARG A 81 19.53 -1.25 5.30
N GLU A 82 18.87 -0.71 6.31
CA GLU A 82 19.51 0.14 7.30
C GLU A 82 20.50 -0.64 8.17
N ALA A 83 20.13 -1.83 8.63
CA ALA A 83 21.05 -2.72 9.33
C ALA A 83 22.29 -3.04 8.48
N ARG A 84 22.10 -3.32 7.18
CA ARG A 84 23.22 -3.56 6.25
C ARG A 84 24.10 -2.31 6.04
N ARG A 85 23.53 -1.11 6.08
CA ARG A 85 24.31 0.13 6.01
C ARG A 85 25.16 0.33 7.26
N VAL A 86 24.59 0.08 8.44
CA VAL A 86 25.31 0.17 9.71
C VAL A 86 26.45 -0.84 9.75
N THR A 87 26.25 -2.09 9.29
CA THR A 87 27.34 -3.09 9.28
C THR A 87 28.45 -2.80 8.27
N LEU A 88 28.14 -2.12 7.16
CA LEU A 88 29.11 -1.75 6.13
C LEU A 88 29.83 -0.42 6.41
N GLN A 89 29.44 0.34 7.44
CA GLN A 89 30.20 1.54 7.81
C GLN A 89 31.58 1.13 8.34
N PRO A 90 32.67 1.65 7.75
CA PRO A 90 34.02 1.33 8.21
C PRO A 90 34.22 1.89 9.63
N VAL A 91 34.40 0.99 10.59
CA VAL A 91 34.77 1.32 11.97
C VAL A 91 36.28 1.58 12.00
N GLY A 92 36.68 2.81 11.67
CA GLY A 92 38.07 3.24 11.71
C GLY A 92 38.30 4.54 10.93
N PRO A 93 39.41 5.27 11.18
CA PRO A 93 39.76 6.42 10.37
C PRO A 93 39.96 5.95 8.93
N ALA A 94 39.03 6.31 8.05
CA ALA A 94 39.13 6.04 6.63
C ALA A 94 40.35 6.78 6.08
N THR A 95 41.49 6.10 5.98
CA THR A 95 42.55 6.53 5.08
C THR A 95 41.98 6.36 3.67
N PRO A 96 41.81 7.44 2.89
CA PRO A 96 41.37 7.31 1.52
C PRO A 96 42.49 6.59 0.75
N VAL A 97 42.36 5.27 0.60
CA VAL A 97 43.18 4.51 -0.34
C VAL A 97 42.72 4.95 -1.72
N ARG A 98 43.38 6.00 -2.23
CA ARG A 98 43.16 6.47 -3.59
C ARG A 98 43.53 5.31 -4.50
N PRO A 99 42.58 4.70 -5.23
CA PRO A 99 42.92 3.58 -6.10
C PRO A 99 43.98 4.08 -7.08
N ALA A 100 45.14 3.40 -7.08
CA ALA A 100 46.22 3.75 -7.99
C ALA A 100 45.69 3.64 -9.42
N LEU A 101 45.97 4.65 -10.24
CA LEU A 101 45.59 4.64 -11.64
C LEU A 101 46.22 3.39 -12.30
N PRO A 102 45.45 2.56 -13.03
CA PRO A 102 46.03 1.41 -13.71
C PRO A 102 47.13 1.86 -14.66
N ALA A 103 48.26 1.14 -14.69
CA ALA A 103 49.48 1.54 -15.40
C ALA A 103 49.24 1.88 -16.89
N ALA A 104 48.30 1.19 -17.53
CA ALA A 104 47.91 1.45 -18.91
C ALA A 104 47.33 2.86 -19.11
N ALA A 105 46.51 3.36 -18.16
CA ALA A 105 45.94 4.69 -18.23
C ALA A 105 47.00 5.78 -17.97
N ALA A 106 47.95 5.53 -17.05
CA ALA A 106 49.08 6.43 -16.83
C ALA A 106 49.92 6.61 -18.11
N ALA A 107 50.21 5.50 -18.81
CA ALA A 107 50.99 5.53 -20.06
C ALA A 107 50.29 6.26 -21.22
N ILE A 108 48.96 6.33 -21.22
CA ILE A 108 48.18 7.10 -22.22
C ILE A 108 48.25 8.59 -21.88
N LEU A 109 48.11 8.96 -20.60
CA LEU A 109 48.21 10.34 -20.15
C LEU A 109 49.60 10.94 -20.39
N GLU A 110 50.66 10.17 -20.17
CA GLU A 110 52.04 10.63 -20.47
C GLU A 110 52.25 10.85 -21.97
N ARG A 111 51.74 9.96 -22.82
CA ARG A 111 51.78 10.17 -24.28
C ARG A 111 50.96 11.38 -24.72
N ALA A 112 49.81 11.61 -24.10
CA ALA A 112 48.99 12.79 -24.37
C ALA A 112 49.68 14.09 -23.92
N ARG A 113 50.35 14.07 -22.75
CA ARG A 113 51.16 15.20 -22.26
C ARG A 113 52.33 15.52 -23.19
N ALA A 114 53.07 14.50 -23.65
CA ALA A 114 54.16 14.67 -24.61
C ALA A 114 53.67 15.32 -25.92
N LYS A 115 52.57 14.81 -26.49
CA LYS A 115 51.96 15.39 -27.70
C LYS A 115 51.47 16.82 -27.50
N ALA A 116 50.93 17.15 -26.32
CA ALA A 116 50.50 18.51 -26.01
C ALA A 116 51.69 19.46 -25.85
N ALA A 117 52.79 19.01 -25.25
CA ALA A 117 54.02 19.81 -25.11
C ALA A 117 54.67 20.09 -26.47
N GLU A 118 54.68 19.11 -27.38
CA GLU A 118 55.16 19.28 -28.77
C GLU A 118 54.31 20.30 -29.55
N ARG A 119 52.99 20.31 -29.37
CA ARG A 119 52.08 21.27 -30.02
C ARG A 119 52.17 22.70 -29.47
N THR A 120 52.76 22.88 -28.29
CA THR A 120 52.85 24.17 -27.59
C THR A 120 54.26 24.76 -27.66
N LYS A 121 55.21 24.07 -28.30
CA LYS A 121 56.55 24.59 -28.59
C LYS A 121 56.42 25.62 -29.73
N PRO A 122 56.89 26.87 -29.55
CA PRO A 122 56.74 27.94 -30.55
C PRO A 122 57.47 27.63 -31.86
#